data_AF-A0A4V0I5T2-F1
#
_entry.id   AF-A0A4V0I5T2-F1
#
_cell.length_a   1.000
_cell.length_b   1.000
_cell.length_c   1.000
_cell.angle_alpha   90.00
_cell.angle_beta   90.00
_cell.angle_gamma   90.00
#
_symmetry.space_group_name_H-M   'P 1'
#
loop_
_entity.id
_entity.type
_entity.pdbx_description
1 polymer ?
#
loop_
_entity_poly.entity_id
_entity_poly.type
_entity_poly.pdbx_seq_one_letter_code
_entity_poly.pdbx_strand_id
1 'polypeptide(L)'
;MAPSELFFATVLLSAPVGTPELTPPVERWATVQAAVHEVAINLEILDPRETRYVLAKAEDFQVDLDFLRKRKADLADAPMLADAARLPDRRLLDDHIQFNRAYRKNLDTRVLWEADRADVLGEAVRETDRLYRLWDAMREAKCDFHYVTYRRLALKKLREGMGDEAFAVGELPPCVPEWRFVAAR
;
A
#
# COMPACT_ATOMS: atom_id res chain seq x y z
N MET A 1 28.00 9.18 4.89
CA MET A 1 27.95 8.95 3.43
C MET A 1 28.16 10.28 2.73
N ALA A 2 28.90 10.33 1.64
CA ALA A 2 29.15 11.57 0.90
C ALA A 2 27.93 11.91 0.00
N PRO A 3 27.58 13.19 -0.18
CA PRO A 3 26.47 13.59 -1.05
C PRO A 3 26.57 13.05 -2.50
N SER A 4 27.79 12.92 -3.02
CA SER A 4 28.06 12.34 -4.34
C SER A 4 27.64 10.87 -4.45
N GLU A 5 27.75 10.11 -3.36
CA GLU A 5 27.37 8.68 -3.32
C GLU A 5 25.85 8.53 -3.37
N LEU A 6 25.13 9.37 -2.60
CA LEU A 6 23.66 9.43 -2.60
C LEU A 6 23.13 9.90 -3.96
N PHE A 7 23.78 10.88 -4.58
CA PHE A 7 23.43 11.32 -5.93
C PHE A 7 23.60 10.19 -6.95
N PHE A 8 24.73 9.48 -6.92
CA PHE A 8 24.96 8.34 -7.80
C PHE A 8 23.93 7.22 -7.61
N ALA A 9 23.62 6.86 -6.35
CA ALA A 9 22.56 5.89 -6.04
C ALA A 9 21.18 6.34 -6.56
N THR A 10 20.87 7.63 -6.47
CA THR A 10 19.62 8.20 -7.02
C THR A 10 19.56 8.07 -8.53
N VAL A 11 20.68 8.30 -9.23
CA VAL A 11 20.78 8.12 -10.69
C VAL A 11 20.56 6.64 -11.05
N LEU A 12 21.25 5.71 -10.36
CA LEU A 12 21.08 4.27 -10.57
C LEU A 12 19.61 3.84 -10.42
N LEU A 13 18.93 4.30 -9.37
CA LEU A 13 17.53 3.96 -9.09
C LEU A 13 16.52 4.71 -9.98
N SER A 14 16.96 5.68 -10.78
CA SER A 14 16.08 6.44 -11.68
C SER A 14 16.13 5.97 -13.12
N ALA A 15 17.11 5.14 -13.47
CA ALA A 15 17.15 4.52 -14.79
C ALA A 15 15.99 3.51 -14.98
N PRO A 16 15.54 3.28 -16.23
CA PRO A 16 14.54 2.25 -16.53
C PRO A 16 14.97 0.84 -16.08
N VAL A 17 13.99 0.00 -15.76
CA VAL A 17 14.21 -1.42 -15.47
C VAL A 17 14.92 -2.09 -16.65
N GLY A 18 15.97 -2.85 -16.38
CA GLY A 18 16.78 -3.54 -17.38
C GLY A 18 17.88 -2.67 -18.00
N THR A 19 18.05 -1.42 -17.54
CA THR A 19 19.20 -0.61 -17.96
C THR A 19 20.48 -1.28 -17.43
N PRO A 20 21.40 -1.70 -18.32
CA PRO A 20 22.58 -2.45 -17.91
C PRO A 20 23.53 -1.54 -17.13
N GLU A 21 23.95 -2.00 -15.96
CA GLU A 21 24.94 -1.35 -15.11
C GLU A 21 26.14 -2.26 -14.90
N LEU A 22 27.32 -1.65 -14.78
CA LEU A 22 28.53 -2.38 -14.44
C LEU A 22 28.53 -2.68 -12.94
N THR A 23 28.82 -3.93 -12.58
CA THR A 23 29.04 -4.31 -11.19
C THR A 23 30.13 -3.44 -10.57
N PRO A 24 29.89 -2.79 -9.42
CA PRO A 24 30.89 -1.98 -8.75
C PRO A 24 32.13 -2.82 -8.42
N PRO A 25 33.34 -2.25 -8.52
CA PRO A 25 34.55 -2.94 -8.12
C PRO A 25 34.54 -3.19 -6.59
N VAL A 26 35.25 -4.23 -6.15
CA VAL A 26 35.19 -4.76 -4.77
C VAL A 26 35.48 -3.67 -3.74
N GLU A 27 36.39 -2.75 -4.04
CA GLU A 27 36.80 -1.66 -3.16
C GLU A 27 35.70 -0.61 -2.94
N ARG A 28 34.73 -0.53 -3.87
CA ARG A 28 33.61 0.42 -3.82
C ARG A 28 32.28 -0.24 -3.46
N TRP A 29 32.24 -1.57 -3.41
CA TRP A 29 31.01 -2.33 -3.21
C TRP A 29 30.24 -1.87 -1.96
N ALA A 30 30.90 -1.87 -0.79
CA ALA A 30 30.24 -1.50 0.48
C ALA A 30 29.67 -0.08 0.46
N THR A 31 30.38 0.87 -0.17
CA THR A 31 29.94 2.26 -0.29
C THR A 31 28.73 2.38 -1.22
N VAL A 32 28.76 1.75 -2.39
CA VAL A 32 27.64 1.78 -3.34
C VAL A 32 26.43 1.06 -2.77
N GLN A 33 26.62 -0.10 -2.16
CA GLN A 33 25.57 -0.87 -1.49
C GLN A 33 24.86 -0.02 -0.43
N ALA A 34 25.63 0.59 0.48
CA ALA A 34 25.08 1.44 1.53
C ALA A 34 24.31 2.63 0.95
N ALA A 35 24.83 3.28 -0.10
CA ALA A 35 24.16 4.41 -0.75
C ALA A 35 22.87 4.03 -1.44
N VAL A 36 22.84 2.89 -2.15
CA VAL A 36 21.61 2.39 -2.78
C VAL A 36 20.58 2.00 -1.72
N HIS A 37 20.99 1.35 -0.63
CA HIS A 37 20.08 1.05 0.50
C HIS A 37 19.50 2.31 1.13
N GLU A 38 20.33 3.30 1.44
CA GLU A 38 19.89 4.55 2.07
C GLU A 38 18.87 5.28 1.19
N VAL A 39 19.18 5.46 -0.10
CA VAL A 39 18.25 6.10 -1.04
C VAL A 39 16.98 5.25 -1.23
N ALA A 40 17.09 3.94 -1.35
CA ALA A 40 15.92 3.06 -1.54
C ALA A 40 14.99 3.03 -0.32
N ILE A 41 15.54 3.11 0.90
CA ILE A 41 14.76 3.23 2.14
C ILE A 41 14.07 4.59 2.20
N ASN A 42 14.79 5.66 1.88
CA ASN A 42 14.23 7.02 1.90
C ASN A 42 13.12 7.23 0.84
N LEU A 43 13.25 6.57 -0.32
CA LEU A 43 12.20 6.53 -1.35
C LEU A 43 11.06 5.55 -1.00
N GLU A 44 11.16 4.84 0.12
CA GLU A 44 10.20 3.85 0.59
C GLU A 44 9.94 2.73 -0.44
N ILE A 45 10.98 2.33 -1.18
CA ILE A 45 10.97 1.21 -2.15
C ILE A 45 11.71 -0.03 -1.62
N LEU A 46 12.38 0.10 -0.47
CA LEU A 46 13.06 -0.98 0.25
C LEU A 46 12.74 -0.87 1.74
N ASP A 47 12.31 -1.96 2.36
CA ASP A 47 12.16 -2.00 3.82
C ASP A 47 13.54 -2.21 4.49
N PRO A 48 13.83 -1.55 5.62
CA PRO A 48 15.09 -1.77 6.34
C PRO A 48 15.38 -3.24 6.67
N ARG A 49 14.35 -4.05 6.90
CA ARG A 49 14.45 -5.50 7.20
C ARG A 49 14.89 -6.33 5.99
N GLU A 50 14.79 -5.78 4.79
CA GLU A 50 15.15 -6.43 3.52
C GLU A 50 16.61 -6.15 3.11
N THR A 51 17.32 -5.20 3.74
CA THR A 51 18.72 -4.84 3.42
C THR A 51 19.70 -6.00 3.49
N ARG A 52 19.41 -7.00 4.33
CA ARG A 52 20.21 -8.24 4.45
C ARG A 52 20.08 -9.20 3.26
N TYR A 53 19.10 -8.98 2.39
CA TYR A 53 18.80 -9.84 1.25
C TYR A 53 18.99 -9.13 -0.09
N VAL A 54 18.60 -7.85 -0.16
CA VAL A 54 18.70 -7.05 -1.38
C VAL A 54 20.09 -6.43 -1.45
N LEU A 55 20.78 -6.56 -2.58
CA LEU A 55 22.17 -6.18 -2.78
C LEU A 55 23.09 -6.88 -1.77
N ALA A 56 22.81 -8.14 -1.43
CA ALA A 56 23.64 -8.88 -0.48
C ALA A 56 25.00 -9.29 -1.10
N LYS A 57 25.03 -9.50 -2.41
CA LYS A 57 26.21 -9.92 -3.18
C LYS A 57 26.42 -9.03 -4.39
N ALA A 58 27.68 -8.73 -4.72
CA ALA A 58 28.02 -7.91 -5.89
C ALA A 58 27.62 -8.58 -7.22
N GLU A 59 27.63 -9.91 -7.27
CA GLU A 59 27.25 -10.70 -8.45
C GLU A 59 25.77 -10.50 -8.83
N ASP A 60 24.90 -10.25 -7.85
CA ASP A 60 23.46 -10.06 -8.03
C ASP A 60 23.08 -8.58 -8.27
N PHE A 61 24.06 -7.69 -8.37
CA PHE A 61 23.88 -6.23 -8.40
C PHE A 61 22.82 -5.77 -9.41
N GLN A 62 22.91 -6.25 -10.66
CA GLN A 62 21.96 -5.87 -11.72
C GLN A 62 20.54 -6.33 -11.40
N VAL A 63 20.39 -7.58 -10.93
CA VAL A 63 19.08 -8.19 -10.65
C VAL A 63 18.39 -7.43 -9.51
N ASP A 64 19.12 -7.16 -8.44
CA ASP A 64 18.61 -6.42 -7.29
C ASP A 64 18.31 -4.95 -7.63
N LEU A 65 19.12 -4.33 -8.48
CA LEU A 65 18.87 -2.97 -8.93
C LEU A 65 17.62 -2.88 -9.80
N ASP A 66 17.41 -3.82 -10.72
CA ASP A 66 16.21 -3.90 -11.54
C ASP A 66 14.95 -4.19 -10.71
N PHE A 67 15.09 -5.00 -9.65
CA PHE A 67 14.04 -5.21 -8.67
C PHE A 67 13.64 -3.90 -7.96
N LEU A 68 14.61 -3.11 -7.49
CA LEU A 68 14.35 -1.82 -6.86
C LEU A 68 13.74 -0.81 -7.84
N ARG A 69 14.24 -0.74 -9.07
CA ARG A 69 13.68 0.10 -10.15
C ARG A 69 12.23 -0.28 -10.46
N LYS A 70 11.92 -1.58 -10.52
CA LYS A 70 10.56 -2.07 -10.73
C LYS A 70 9.65 -1.66 -9.58
N ARG A 71 10.08 -1.85 -8.32
CA ARG A 71 9.32 -1.40 -7.14
C ARG A 71 9.05 0.10 -7.17
N LYS A 72 10.04 0.90 -7.57
CA LYS A 72 9.88 2.34 -7.74
C LYS A 72 8.80 2.68 -8.77
N ALA A 73 8.79 1.99 -9.91
CA ALA A 73 7.76 2.17 -10.93
C ALA A 73 6.36 1.78 -10.40
N ASP A 74 6.24 0.62 -9.74
CA ASP A 74 4.97 0.15 -9.17
C ASP A 74 4.39 1.13 -8.12
N LEU A 75 5.28 1.78 -7.36
CA LEU A 75 4.98 2.73 -6.28
C LEU A 75 5.06 4.21 -6.68
N ALA A 76 5.24 4.53 -7.97
CA ALA A 76 5.49 5.91 -8.42
C ALA A 76 4.41 6.89 -7.94
N ASP A 77 3.14 6.50 -8.06
CA ASP A 77 2.01 7.30 -7.61
C ASP A 77 1.55 6.93 -6.19
N ALA A 78 2.16 5.96 -5.50
CA ALA A 78 1.69 5.56 -4.18
C ALA A 78 1.93 6.67 -3.15
N PRO A 79 0.95 6.99 -2.28
CA PRO A 79 1.17 7.90 -1.15
C PRO A 79 2.38 7.47 -0.30
N MET A 80 3.01 8.43 0.38
CA MET A 80 4.12 8.14 1.30
C MET A 80 3.58 7.47 2.55
N LEU A 81 4.41 6.69 3.24
CA LEU A 81 3.96 5.98 4.44
C LEU A 81 3.52 6.94 5.56
N ALA A 82 4.09 8.14 5.60
CA ALA A 82 3.68 9.20 6.51
C ALA A 82 2.17 9.52 6.39
N ASP A 83 1.55 9.32 5.22
CA ASP A 83 0.12 9.54 5.01
C ASP A 83 -0.75 8.59 5.83
N ALA A 84 -0.23 7.41 6.22
CA ALA A 84 -0.94 6.50 7.11
C ALA A 84 -1.17 7.11 8.51
N ALA A 85 -0.44 8.16 8.90
CA ALA A 85 -0.69 8.85 10.17
C ALA A 85 -2.09 9.50 10.23
N ARG A 86 -2.69 9.83 9.08
CA ARG A 86 -4.04 10.40 8.96
C ARG A 86 -5.14 9.38 9.18
N LEU A 87 -4.83 8.09 9.03
CA LEU A 87 -5.81 7.02 9.19
C LEU A 87 -6.08 6.72 10.67
N PRO A 88 -7.29 6.19 10.99
CA PRO A 88 -7.65 5.86 12.36
C PRO A 88 -6.70 4.90 13.06
N ASP A 89 -6.84 4.83 14.38
CA ASP A 89 -6.14 3.82 15.16
C ASP A 89 -6.62 2.39 14.83
N ARG A 90 -5.81 1.42 15.21
CA ARG A 90 -6.08 0.00 14.92
C ARG A 90 -7.40 -0.49 15.51
N ARG A 91 -7.77 0.00 16.69
CA ARG A 91 -8.98 -0.45 17.39
C ARG A 91 -10.22 -0.05 16.60
N LEU A 92 -10.29 1.21 16.16
CA LEU A 92 -11.41 1.69 15.35
C LEU A 92 -11.51 0.96 14.00
N LEU A 93 -10.37 0.69 13.37
CA LEU A 93 -10.31 -0.07 12.12
C LEU A 93 -10.88 -1.49 12.32
N ASP A 94 -10.46 -2.18 13.37
CA ASP A 94 -10.92 -3.54 13.68
C ASP A 94 -12.43 -3.55 14.03
N ASP A 95 -12.91 -2.57 14.80
CA ASP A 95 -14.32 -2.41 15.15
C ASP A 95 -15.20 -2.23 13.89
N HIS A 96 -14.80 -1.33 12.97
CA HIS A 96 -15.54 -1.09 11.72
C HIS A 96 -15.50 -2.26 10.76
N ILE A 97 -14.37 -2.96 10.64
CA ILE A 97 -14.26 -4.18 9.84
C ILE A 97 -15.18 -5.27 10.41
N GLN A 98 -15.21 -5.45 11.73
CA GLN A 98 -16.08 -6.42 12.37
C GLN A 98 -17.55 -6.09 12.14
N PHE A 99 -17.93 -4.81 12.28
CA PHE A 99 -19.28 -4.35 12.02
C PHE A 99 -19.70 -4.60 10.57
N ASN A 100 -18.86 -4.22 9.60
CA ASN A 100 -19.09 -4.46 8.18
C ASN A 100 -19.33 -5.95 7.91
N ARG A 101 -18.49 -6.85 8.45
CA ARG A 101 -18.65 -8.30 8.28
C ARG A 101 -19.96 -8.82 8.89
N ALA A 102 -20.34 -8.33 10.05
CA ALA A 102 -21.61 -8.69 10.68
C ALA A 102 -22.82 -8.24 9.82
N TYR A 103 -22.76 -7.02 9.28
CA TYR A 103 -23.78 -6.50 8.36
C TYR A 103 -23.82 -7.30 7.05
N ARG A 104 -22.67 -7.64 6.48
CA ARG A 104 -22.56 -8.47 5.27
C ARG A 104 -23.24 -9.83 5.45
N LYS A 105 -23.03 -10.48 6.61
CA LYS A 105 -23.70 -11.75 6.98
C LYS A 105 -25.21 -11.58 7.16
N ASN A 106 -25.66 -10.46 7.71
CA ASN A 106 -27.08 -10.13 7.77
C ASN A 106 -27.68 -10.01 6.35
N LEU A 107 -27.00 -9.31 5.43
CA LEU A 107 -27.43 -9.21 4.04
C LEU A 107 -27.52 -10.58 3.36
N ASP A 108 -26.56 -11.49 3.55
CA ASP A 108 -26.63 -12.85 3.00
C ASP A 108 -27.90 -13.58 3.43
N THR A 109 -28.24 -13.46 4.72
CA THR A 109 -29.47 -14.07 5.26
C THR A 109 -30.69 -13.48 4.58
N ARG A 110 -30.73 -12.15 4.39
CA ARG A 110 -31.88 -11.47 3.78
C ARG A 110 -32.03 -11.75 2.29
N VAL A 111 -30.94 -11.81 1.53
CA VAL A 111 -30.95 -12.15 0.10
C VAL A 111 -31.60 -13.51 -0.13
N LEU A 112 -31.43 -14.46 0.78
CA LEU A 112 -32.05 -15.78 0.70
C LEU A 112 -33.58 -15.74 0.85
N TRP A 113 -34.11 -14.85 1.68
CA TRP A 113 -35.53 -14.82 2.06
C TRP A 113 -36.34 -13.72 1.36
N GLU A 114 -35.72 -12.60 1.00
CA GLU A 114 -36.36 -11.39 0.44
C GLU A 114 -36.08 -11.28 -1.08
N ALA A 115 -36.50 -12.30 -1.84
CA ALA A 115 -36.29 -12.35 -3.29
C ALA A 115 -36.97 -11.19 -4.04
N ASP A 116 -38.03 -10.62 -3.49
CA ASP A 116 -38.74 -9.43 -3.98
C ASP A 116 -37.90 -8.14 -3.90
N ARG A 117 -36.78 -8.15 -3.16
CA ARG A 117 -35.87 -7.02 -2.94
C ARG A 117 -34.43 -7.33 -3.38
N ALA A 118 -34.27 -8.34 -4.24
CA ALA A 118 -32.96 -8.85 -4.63
C ALA A 118 -32.07 -7.78 -5.30
N ASP A 119 -32.66 -6.83 -5.99
CA ASP A 119 -32.00 -5.68 -6.61
C ASP A 119 -31.31 -4.78 -5.56
N VAL A 120 -32.08 -4.28 -4.60
CA VAL A 120 -31.62 -3.36 -3.55
C VAL A 120 -30.65 -4.07 -2.61
N LEU A 121 -30.93 -5.33 -2.26
CA LEU A 121 -30.02 -6.12 -1.42
C LEU A 121 -28.72 -6.46 -2.15
N GLY A 122 -28.79 -6.76 -3.45
CA GLY A 122 -27.62 -6.99 -4.28
C GLY A 122 -26.71 -5.76 -4.38
N GLU A 123 -27.30 -4.57 -4.49
CA GLU A 123 -26.55 -3.31 -4.43
C GLU A 123 -25.89 -3.10 -3.06
N ALA A 124 -26.64 -3.30 -1.97
CA ALA A 124 -26.11 -3.19 -0.63
C ALA A 124 -24.95 -4.18 -0.37
N VAL A 125 -25.03 -5.41 -0.91
CA VAL A 125 -23.95 -6.39 -0.83
C VAL A 125 -22.71 -5.89 -1.55
N ARG A 126 -22.84 -5.45 -2.81
CA ARG A 126 -21.70 -4.95 -3.60
C ARG A 126 -21.01 -3.77 -2.92
N GLU A 127 -21.80 -2.82 -2.41
CA GLU A 127 -21.24 -1.67 -1.72
C GLU A 127 -20.61 -2.05 -0.38
N THR A 128 -21.21 -2.96 0.40
CA THR A 128 -20.62 -3.47 1.64
C THR A 128 -19.26 -4.12 1.40
N ASP A 129 -19.13 -4.93 0.34
CA ASP A 129 -17.87 -5.56 -0.05
C ASP A 129 -16.83 -4.54 -0.53
N ARG A 130 -17.26 -3.48 -1.25
CA ARG A 130 -16.38 -2.38 -1.63
C ARG A 130 -15.86 -1.64 -0.40
N LEU A 131 -16.74 -1.28 0.54
CA LEU A 131 -16.37 -0.60 1.77
C LEU A 131 -15.43 -1.46 2.62
N TYR A 132 -15.69 -2.77 2.73
CA TYR A 132 -14.78 -3.70 3.40
C TYR A 132 -13.34 -3.58 2.87
N ARG A 133 -13.17 -3.57 1.53
CA ARG A 133 -11.83 -3.47 0.91
C ARG A 133 -11.12 -2.16 1.26
N LEU A 134 -11.85 -1.05 1.37
CA LEU A 134 -11.26 0.23 1.77
C LEU A 134 -10.77 0.17 3.22
N TRP A 135 -11.62 -0.29 4.14
CA TRP A 135 -11.27 -0.42 5.55
C TRP A 135 -10.14 -1.42 5.77
N ASP A 136 -10.10 -2.52 5.01
CA ASP A 136 -9.01 -3.49 5.05
C ASP A 136 -7.69 -2.89 4.55
N ALA A 137 -7.72 -2.11 3.46
CA ALA A 137 -6.55 -1.38 2.97
C ALA A 137 -6.02 -0.37 3.99
N MET A 138 -6.90 0.34 4.72
CA MET A 138 -6.49 1.20 5.84
C MET A 138 -5.77 0.41 6.94
N ARG A 139 -6.31 -0.75 7.31
CA ARG A 139 -5.69 -1.66 8.28
C ARG A 139 -4.32 -2.17 7.82
N GLU A 140 -4.21 -2.57 6.55
CA GLU A 140 -2.95 -3.01 5.95
C GLU A 140 -1.89 -1.90 5.97
N ALA A 141 -2.27 -0.67 5.63
CA ALA A 141 -1.39 0.50 5.66
C ALA A 141 -0.90 0.85 7.08
N LYS A 142 -1.73 0.63 8.11
CA LYS A 142 -1.38 0.88 9.53
C LYS A 142 -0.60 -0.24 10.21
N CYS A 143 -0.46 -1.40 9.59
CA CYS A 143 0.17 -2.55 10.22
C CYS A 143 1.70 -2.45 10.16
N ASP A 144 2.36 -2.17 11.30
CA ASP A 144 3.84 -2.05 11.38
C ASP A 144 4.60 -3.38 11.24
N PHE A 145 3.87 -4.50 11.22
CA PHE A 145 4.45 -5.80 10.89
C PHE A 145 4.67 -5.98 9.38
N HIS A 146 3.93 -5.25 8.55
CA HIS A 146 4.10 -5.29 7.10
C HIS A 146 5.31 -4.46 6.65
N TYR A 147 5.92 -4.89 5.54
CA TYR A 147 6.98 -4.11 4.91
C TYR A 147 6.46 -2.78 4.37
N VAL A 148 7.32 -1.77 4.40
CA VAL A 148 7.03 -0.41 3.90
C VAL A 148 6.39 -0.44 2.51
N THR A 149 6.93 -1.25 1.59
CA THR A 149 6.43 -1.39 0.21
C THR A 149 4.99 -1.91 0.14
N TYR A 150 4.64 -2.88 0.98
CA TYR A 150 3.28 -3.42 1.06
C TYR A 150 2.30 -2.38 1.62
N ARG A 151 2.72 -1.65 2.67
CA ARG A 151 1.91 -0.59 3.29
C ARG A 151 1.64 0.56 2.31
N ARG A 152 2.64 0.97 1.51
CA ARG A 152 2.45 1.96 0.45
C ARG A 152 1.52 1.49 -0.66
N LEU A 153 1.61 0.21 -1.05
CA LEU A 153 0.67 -0.35 -2.02
C LEU A 153 -0.76 -0.36 -1.47
N ALA A 154 -0.95 -0.63 -0.18
CA ALA A 154 -2.26 -0.51 0.47
C ALA A 154 -2.77 0.95 0.45
N LEU A 155 -1.91 1.94 0.73
CA LEU A 155 -2.26 3.36 0.59
C LEU A 155 -2.64 3.74 -0.84
N LYS A 156 -1.94 3.19 -1.85
CA LYS A 156 -2.26 3.41 -3.26
C LYS A 156 -3.66 2.91 -3.59
N LYS A 157 -3.97 1.66 -3.23
CA LYS A 157 -5.32 1.07 -3.40
C LYS A 157 -6.39 1.87 -2.67
N LEU A 158 -6.08 2.35 -1.47
CA LEU A 158 -6.99 3.15 -0.68
C LEU A 158 -7.32 4.47 -1.38
N ARG A 159 -6.30 5.21 -1.85
CA ARG A 159 -6.50 6.45 -2.60
C ARG A 159 -7.30 6.21 -3.88
N GLU A 160 -6.94 5.19 -4.66
CA GLU A 160 -7.67 4.80 -5.88
C GLU A 160 -9.15 4.46 -5.59
N GLY A 161 -9.42 3.81 -4.46
CA GLY A 161 -10.78 3.41 -4.08
C GLY A 161 -11.64 4.51 -3.45
N MET A 162 -11.02 5.54 -2.87
CA MET A 162 -11.70 6.69 -2.28
C MET A 162 -11.81 7.89 -3.23
N GLY A 163 -10.87 8.02 -4.16
CA GLY A 163 -10.65 9.25 -4.92
C GLY A 163 -9.64 10.17 -4.24
N ASP A 164 -8.93 10.97 -5.05
CA ASP A 164 -7.81 11.80 -4.57
C ASP A 164 -8.25 12.87 -3.56
N GLU A 165 -9.41 13.50 -3.77
CA GLU A 165 -9.92 14.57 -2.90
C GLU A 165 -10.30 14.03 -1.51
N ALA A 166 -11.12 12.98 -1.45
CA ALA A 166 -11.52 12.33 -0.19
C ALA A 166 -10.30 11.82 0.58
N PHE A 167 -9.32 11.23 -0.12
CA PHE A 167 -8.07 10.80 0.50
C PHE A 167 -7.23 11.98 1.01
N ALA A 168 -7.16 13.09 0.27
CA ALA A 168 -6.39 14.27 0.66
C ALA A 168 -6.93 14.91 1.95
N VAL A 169 -8.25 15.07 2.07
CA VAL A 169 -8.88 15.67 3.24
C VAL A 169 -9.02 14.70 4.42
N GLY A 170 -8.76 13.40 4.21
CA GLY A 170 -8.85 12.38 5.25
C GLY A 170 -10.30 12.00 5.60
N GLU A 171 -11.22 12.13 4.63
CA GLU A 171 -12.61 11.72 4.80
C GLU A 171 -12.68 10.21 4.96
N LEU A 172 -13.36 9.71 6.00
CA LEU A 172 -13.52 8.28 6.21
C LEU A 172 -14.80 7.80 5.49
N PRO A 173 -14.72 6.76 4.64
CA PRO A 173 -15.91 6.19 4.05
C PRO A 173 -16.75 5.54 5.17
N PRO A 174 -18.07 5.43 5.03
CA PRO A 174 -18.86 4.70 6.01
C PRO A 174 -18.43 3.23 6.07
N CYS A 175 -18.69 2.56 7.19
CA CYS A 175 -18.36 1.13 7.32
C CYS A 175 -19.39 0.20 6.65
N VAL A 176 -20.58 0.72 6.33
CA VAL A 176 -21.67 0.02 5.62
C VAL A 176 -22.45 1.03 4.74
N PRO A 177 -23.30 0.58 3.80
CA PRO A 177 -24.11 1.47 2.97
C PRO A 177 -25.18 2.23 3.79
N GLU A 178 -24.93 3.50 4.10
CA GLU A 178 -25.78 4.27 5.04
C GLU A 178 -27.19 4.58 4.52
N TRP A 179 -27.35 4.71 3.20
CA TRP A 179 -28.64 4.98 2.54
C TRP A 179 -29.72 3.93 2.90
N ARG A 180 -29.30 2.72 3.27
CA ARG A 180 -30.18 1.64 3.74
C ARG A 180 -30.91 1.97 5.04
N PHE A 181 -30.35 2.83 5.87
CA PHE A 181 -30.94 3.23 7.14
C PHE A 181 -31.80 4.49 7.02
N VAL A 182 -31.56 5.30 5.99
CA VAL A 182 -32.37 6.49 5.69
C VAL A 182 -33.71 6.09 5.07
N ALA A 183 -33.71 5.10 4.16
CA ALA A 183 -34.94 4.57 3.54
C ALA A 183 -35.83 3.73 4.48
N ALA A 184 -35.40 3.51 5.72
CA ALA A 184 -36.14 2.75 6.75
C ALA A 184 -36.87 3.66 7.76
N ARG A 185 -36.83 4.98 7.58
CA ARG A 185 -37.67 5.96 8.28
C ARG A 185 -38.85 6.36 7.41
#